data_AF-A0A1B7NLG8-F1
#
_entry.id   AF-A0A1B7NLG8-F1
#
_cell.length_a   1.000
_cell.length_b   1.000
_cell.length_c   1.000
_cell.angle_alpha   90.00
_cell.angle_beta   90.00
_cell.angle_gamma   90.00
#
_symmetry.space_group_name_H-M   'P 1'
#
loop_
_entity.id
_entity.type
_entity.pdbx_description
1 polymer ?
#
loop_
_entity_poly.entity_id
_entity_poly.type
_entity_poly.pdbx_seq_one_letter_code
_entity_poly.pdbx_strand_id
1 'polypeptide(L)'
;MSSNAGAGLVNLPRELIQMIALLVPEDSDLCRMARTCRYLAEAIIPPNSGVWRTRFLDQYDHPPPDKTSEEVRIEYKVRGIMLAQIPSFQNGEGSREKLWLSVLTTLLVESYNASSNQQGDETCISRNHARIKGAIMSSDFLNHPIFGNDANSIIMPSRPYLATQLVATYLAIDLRLSFRSLRTDYDLKVVYICDSTRPFRRITASDDEEEIDLYQLLHIRNFWKRHLTNPDEDTFYRSYRNMPEILRPKGWEEGFGNKTSFGNRWLGYY
;
A
#
# COMPACT_ATOMS: atom_id res chain seq x y z
N MET A 1 51.90 -17.30 -32.54
CA MET A 1 50.53 -16.78 -32.75
C MET A 1 49.93 -16.54 -31.38
N SER A 2 49.90 -15.27 -30.95
CA SER A 2 49.22 -14.87 -29.72
C SER A 2 47.72 -14.99 -29.98
N SER A 3 47.04 -15.92 -29.31
CA SER A 3 45.59 -15.91 -29.30
C SER A 3 45.16 -14.62 -28.61
N ASN A 4 44.52 -13.73 -29.36
CA ASN A 4 43.74 -12.64 -28.78
C ASN A 4 42.66 -13.30 -27.90
N ALA A 5 42.96 -13.48 -26.63
CA ALA A 5 41.98 -13.79 -25.61
C ALA A 5 41.11 -12.53 -25.48
N GLY A 6 40.13 -12.40 -26.38
CA GLY A 6 39.13 -11.34 -26.29
C GLY A 6 38.56 -11.35 -24.88
N ALA A 7 38.52 -10.19 -24.24
CA ALA A 7 37.92 -10.03 -22.92
C ALA A 7 36.41 -10.30 -23.04
N GLY A 8 36.04 -11.58 -22.95
CA GLY A 8 34.64 -12.00 -22.91
C GLY A 8 33.99 -11.53 -21.61
N LEU A 9 32.68 -11.32 -21.64
CA LEU A 9 31.89 -10.91 -20.47
C LEU A 9 32.11 -11.84 -19.26
N VAL A 10 32.37 -13.12 -19.52
CA VAL A 10 32.65 -14.15 -18.49
C VAL A 10 34.02 -14.02 -17.82
N ASN A 11 34.90 -13.14 -18.31
CA ASN A 11 36.21 -12.87 -17.72
C ASN A 11 36.19 -11.64 -16.81
N LEU A 12 35.06 -10.94 -16.71
CA LEU A 12 34.91 -9.80 -15.81
C LEU A 12 34.71 -10.26 -14.36
N PRO A 13 35.18 -9.48 -13.36
CA PRO A 13 34.81 -9.66 -11.96
C PRO A 13 33.28 -9.70 -11.78
N ARG A 14 32.82 -10.44 -10.76
CA ARG A 14 31.39 -10.63 -10.47
C ARG A 14 30.68 -9.29 -10.26
N GLU A 15 31.35 -8.34 -9.64
CA GLU A 15 30.86 -7.00 -9.34
C GLU A 15 30.53 -6.23 -10.62
N LEU A 16 31.42 -6.28 -11.63
CA LEU A 16 31.16 -5.63 -12.93
C LEU A 16 30.01 -6.29 -13.69
N ILE A 17 29.87 -7.62 -13.59
CA ILE A 17 28.74 -8.34 -14.18
C ILE A 17 27.44 -7.93 -13.52
N GLN A 18 27.42 -7.80 -12.19
CA GLN A 18 26.25 -7.31 -11.45
C GLN A 18 25.91 -5.87 -11.85
N MET A 19 26.90 -4.98 -11.99
CA MET A 19 26.68 -3.61 -12.48
C MET A 19 26.06 -3.60 -13.88
N ILE A 20 26.56 -4.44 -14.81
CA ILE A 20 25.97 -4.58 -16.15
C ILE A 20 24.55 -5.13 -16.07
N ALA A 21 24.31 -6.13 -15.22
CA ALA A 21 23.00 -6.74 -15.01
C ALA A 21 21.95 -5.74 -14.47
N LEU A 22 22.38 -4.75 -13.69
CA LEU A 22 21.52 -3.66 -13.22
C LEU A 22 21.11 -2.69 -14.34
N LEU A 23 21.88 -2.59 -15.42
CA LEU A 23 21.55 -1.75 -16.58
C LEU A 23 20.55 -2.42 -17.53
N VAL A 24 20.27 -3.71 -17.37
CA VAL A 24 19.23 -4.40 -18.14
C VAL A 24 17.88 -3.85 -17.71
N PRO A 25 16.99 -3.37 -18.60
CA PRO A 25 15.73 -2.76 -18.17
C PRO A 25 14.76 -3.80 -17.61
N GLU A 26 14.48 -4.84 -18.40
CA GLU A 26 13.43 -5.80 -18.10
C GLU A 26 13.92 -6.99 -17.26
N ASP A 27 13.12 -7.41 -16.28
CA ASP A 27 13.41 -8.59 -15.46
C ASP A 27 13.52 -9.88 -16.29
N SER A 28 12.74 -9.95 -17.37
CA SER A 28 12.75 -11.09 -18.29
C SER A 28 14.09 -11.22 -19.00
N ASP A 29 14.69 -10.10 -19.40
CA ASP A 29 16.01 -10.06 -20.04
C ASP A 29 17.12 -10.33 -19.03
N LEU A 30 16.99 -9.83 -17.80
CA LEU A 30 17.92 -10.19 -16.72
C LEU A 30 17.91 -11.71 -16.46
N CYS A 31 16.73 -12.33 -16.44
CA CYS A 31 16.61 -13.77 -16.29
C CYS A 31 17.20 -14.53 -17.50
N ARG A 32 17.03 -14.01 -18.72
CA ARG A 32 17.67 -14.59 -19.93
C ARG A 32 19.19 -14.48 -19.85
N MET A 33 19.72 -13.34 -19.43
CA MET A 33 21.16 -13.11 -19.21
C MET A 33 21.72 -14.11 -18.20
N ALA A 34 21.06 -14.29 -17.05
CA ALA A 34 21.50 -15.27 -16.06
C ALA A 34 21.44 -16.72 -16.56
N ARG A 35 20.60 -17.02 -17.55
CA ARG A 35 20.44 -18.37 -18.13
C ARG A 35 21.42 -18.68 -19.26
N THR A 36 22.20 -17.72 -19.76
CA THR A 36 23.10 -18.00 -20.89
C THR A 36 24.26 -18.92 -20.50
N CYS A 37 24.80 -18.80 -19.30
CA CYS A 37 25.86 -19.67 -18.80
C CYS A 37 25.93 -19.71 -17.26
N ARG A 38 26.59 -20.73 -16.72
CA ARG A 38 26.75 -20.93 -15.27
C ARG A 38 27.42 -19.74 -14.59
N TYR A 39 28.42 -19.11 -15.21
CA TYR A 39 29.16 -18.01 -14.61
C TYR A 39 28.27 -16.78 -14.37
N LEU A 40 27.43 -16.42 -15.36
CA LEU A 40 26.45 -15.32 -15.19
C LEU A 40 25.36 -15.69 -14.20
N ALA A 41 24.88 -16.95 -14.23
CA ALA A 41 23.93 -17.44 -13.23
C ALA A 41 24.47 -17.23 -11.81
N GLU A 42 25.70 -17.66 -11.52
CA GLU A 42 26.32 -17.52 -10.22
C GLU A 42 26.66 -16.06 -9.85
N ALA A 43 26.76 -15.14 -10.82
CA ALA A 43 26.98 -13.73 -10.52
C ALA A 43 25.67 -12.98 -10.16
N ILE A 44 24.56 -13.36 -10.81
CA ILE A 44 23.29 -12.61 -10.76
C ILE A 44 22.27 -13.21 -9.78
N ILE A 45 22.24 -14.54 -9.65
CA ILE A 45 21.17 -15.26 -8.95
C ILE A 45 21.42 -15.45 -7.45
N PRO A 46 22.63 -15.77 -6.98
CA PRO A 46 22.82 -16.22 -5.59
C PRO A 46 22.37 -15.22 -4.52
N PRO A 47 22.09 -15.69 -3.29
CA PRO A 47 21.61 -14.85 -2.20
C PRO A 47 22.56 -13.72 -1.78
N ASN A 48 23.83 -13.75 -2.17
CA ASN A 48 24.79 -12.67 -1.93
C ASN A 48 24.88 -11.67 -3.10
N SER A 49 24.17 -11.89 -4.20
CA SER A 49 24.09 -10.94 -5.32
C SER A 49 23.25 -9.72 -4.93
N GLY A 50 23.77 -8.52 -5.17
CA GLY A 50 23.05 -7.27 -4.91
C GLY A 50 21.93 -6.97 -5.91
N VAL A 51 21.92 -7.63 -7.07
CA VAL A 51 21.11 -7.25 -8.24
C VAL A 51 19.62 -7.15 -7.91
N TRP A 52 19.05 -8.18 -7.29
CA TRP A 52 17.62 -8.21 -6.97
C TRP A 52 17.25 -7.29 -5.81
N ARG A 53 18.16 -7.08 -4.84
CA ARG A 53 17.92 -6.12 -3.76
C ARG A 53 17.93 -4.70 -4.29
N THR A 54 18.84 -4.34 -5.19
CA THR A 54 18.83 -3.03 -5.86
C THR A 54 17.53 -2.82 -6.63
N ARG A 55 17.11 -3.79 -7.46
CA ARG A 55 15.82 -3.70 -8.18
C ARG A 55 14.61 -3.57 -7.26
N PHE A 56 14.64 -4.24 -6.12
CA PHE A 56 13.59 -4.11 -5.11
C PHE A 56 13.55 -2.68 -4.58
N LEU A 57 14.69 -2.11 -4.21
CA LEU A 57 14.80 -0.74 -3.68
C LEU A 57 14.45 0.35 -4.71
N ASP A 58 14.58 0.05 -6.01
CA ASP A 58 14.11 0.94 -7.07
C ASP A 58 12.58 1.04 -7.11
N GLN A 59 11.86 0.03 -6.62
CA GLN A 59 10.41 -0.08 -6.75
C GLN A 59 9.63 -0.01 -5.43
N TYR A 60 10.27 -0.34 -4.31
CA TYR A 60 9.68 -0.51 -2.99
C TYR A 60 10.57 0.13 -1.93
N ASP A 61 10.02 0.33 -0.73
CA ASP A 61 10.82 0.79 0.41
C ASP A 61 11.73 -0.33 0.93
N HIS A 62 12.60 -0.02 1.89
CA HIS A 62 13.53 -1.01 2.41
C HIS A 62 12.80 -2.23 2.99
N PRO A 63 13.22 -3.47 2.62
CA PRO A 63 12.67 -4.65 3.25
C PRO A 63 13.14 -4.71 4.72
N PRO A 64 12.43 -5.46 5.59
CA PRO A 64 12.91 -5.77 6.93
C PRO A 64 14.37 -6.25 6.95
N PRO A 65 15.18 -5.83 7.94
CA PRO A 65 16.64 -6.04 7.94
C PRO A 65 17.05 -7.52 8.02
N ASP A 66 16.15 -8.39 8.47
CA ASP A 66 16.32 -9.83 8.60
C ASP A 66 16.12 -10.61 7.28
N LYS A 67 15.59 -9.99 6.22
CA LYS A 67 15.35 -10.66 4.94
C LYS A 67 16.65 -10.86 4.11
N THR A 68 16.91 -12.10 3.74
CA THR A 68 17.97 -12.48 2.79
C THR A 68 17.67 -11.96 1.37
N SER A 69 18.69 -11.86 0.50
CA SER A 69 18.45 -11.36 -0.87
C SER A 69 17.57 -12.30 -1.70
N GLU A 70 17.58 -13.59 -1.37
CA GLU A 70 16.71 -14.58 -2.02
C GLU A 70 15.25 -14.35 -1.64
N GLU A 71 14.96 -14.10 -0.37
CA GLU A 71 13.60 -13.73 0.09
C GLU A 71 13.14 -12.41 -0.54
N VAL A 72 14.01 -11.39 -0.57
CA VAL A 72 13.73 -10.11 -1.24
C VAL A 72 13.43 -10.31 -2.72
N ARG A 73 14.15 -11.21 -3.41
CA ARG A 73 13.89 -11.55 -4.82
C ARG A 73 12.54 -12.22 -5.00
N ILE A 74 12.19 -13.18 -4.15
CA ILE A 74 10.89 -13.86 -4.21
C ILE A 74 9.78 -12.83 -4.01
N GLU A 75 9.91 -11.99 -2.99
CA GLU A 75 8.94 -10.97 -2.66
C GLU A 75 8.80 -9.92 -3.76
N TYR A 76 9.91 -9.44 -4.33
CA TYR A 76 9.92 -8.56 -5.50
C TYR A 76 9.03 -9.11 -6.62
N LYS A 77 9.24 -10.38 -6.99
CA LYS A 77 8.50 -11.04 -8.07
C LYS A 77 7.04 -11.25 -7.72
N VAL A 78 6.75 -11.71 -6.49
CA VAL A 78 5.36 -11.91 -6.02
C VAL A 78 4.60 -10.59 -6.03
N ARG A 79 5.19 -9.51 -5.51
CA ARG A 79 4.59 -8.17 -5.53
C ARG A 79 4.37 -7.69 -6.97
N GLY A 80 5.35 -7.82 -7.85
CA GLY A 80 5.22 -7.45 -9.26
C GLY A 80 4.05 -8.16 -9.94
N ILE A 81 3.93 -9.48 -9.76
CA ILE A 81 2.85 -10.29 -10.35
C ILE A 81 1.49 -9.93 -9.74
N MET A 82 1.40 -9.76 -8.41
CA MET A 82 0.13 -9.51 -7.74
C MET A 82 -0.38 -8.09 -8.00
N LEU A 83 0.49 -7.08 -7.95
CA LEU A 83 0.10 -5.68 -8.19
C LEU A 83 -0.24 -5.40 -9.66
N ALA A 84 0.25 -6.21 -10.60
CA ALA A 84 -0.14 -6.14 -12.01
C ALA A 84 -1.55 -6.70 -12.27
N GLN A 85 -2.12 -7.46 -11.32
CA GLN A 85 -3.48 -7.96 -11.43
C GLN A 85 -4.49 -6.93 -10.94
N ILE A 86 -5.65 -6.92 -11.59
CA ILE A 86 -6.80 -6.10 -11.21
C ILE A 86 -7.83 -7.03 -10.54
N PRO A 87 -7.90 -7.08 -9.20
CA PRO A 87 -8.91 -7.87 -8.51
C PRO A 87 -10.30 -7.26 -8.73
N SER A 88 -11.33 -8.10 -8.58
CA SER A 88 -12.73 -7.67 -8.53
C SER A 88 -13.34 -8.18 -7.24
N PHE A 89 -13.91 -7.27 -6.45
CA PHE A 89 -14.50 -7.59 -5.15
C PHE A 89 -16.02 -7.80 -5.21
N GLN A 90 -16.63 -7.74 -6.41
CA GLN A 90 -18.08 -7.83 -6.61
C GLN A 90 -18.73 -9.07 -5.98
N ASN A 91 -17.99 -10.19 -5.92
CA ASN A 91 -18.46 -11.47 -5.38
C ASN A 91 -17.81 -11.80 -4.03
N GLY A 92 -17.24 -10.81 -3.33
CA GLY A 92 -16.47 -11.00 -2.10
C GLY A 92 -15.01 -11.37 -2.34
N GLU A 93 -14.34 -11.84 -1.29
CA GLU A 93 -12.90 -12.09 -1.28
C GLU A 93 -12.55 -13.54 -1.61
N GLY A 94 -12.29 -13.81 -2.89
CA GLY A 94 -11.70 -15.05 -3.36
C GLY A 94 -10.23 -15.20 -2.98
N SER A 95 -9.63 -16.33 -3.34
CA SER A 95 -8.21 -16.61 -3.03
C SER A 95 -7.27 -15.57 -3.64
N ARG A 96 -7.58 -15.06 -4.84
CA ARG A 96 -6.78 -14.04 -5.52
C ARG A 96 -6.88 -12.69 -4.81
N GLU A 97 -8.09 -12.27 -4.46
CA GLU A 97 -8.37 -11.02 -3.74
C GLU A 97 -7.68 -11.03 -2.37
N LYS A 98 -7.70 -12.16 -1.67
CA LYS A 98 -6.99 -12.34 -0.39
C LYS A 98 -5.47 -12.25 -0.54
N LEU A 99 -4.88 -12.86 -1.58
CA LEU A 99 -3.45 -12.74 -1.86
C LEU A 99 -3.05 -11.31 -2.20
N TRP A 100 -3.88 -10.62 -2.99
CA TRP A 100 -3.67 -9.21 -3.32
C TRP A 100 -3.73 -8.31 -2.08
N LEU A 101 -4.71 -8.51 -1.20
CA LEU A 101 -4.82 -7.81 0.08
C LEU A 101 -3.64 -8.11 1.00
N SER A 102 -3.14 -9.35 1.01
CA SER A 102 -1.94 -9.71 1.77
C SER A 102 -0.73 -8.90 1.29
N VAL A 103 -0.55 -8.75 -0.02
CA VAL A 103 0.51 -7.90 -0.60
C VAL A 103 0.33 -6.43 -0.24
N LEU A 104 -0.89 -5.88 -0.29
CA LEU A 104 -1.12 -4.50 0.14
C LEU A 104 -0.84 -4.32 1.64
N THR A 105 -1.23 -5.28 2.46
CA THR A 105 -1.00 -5.23 3.91
C THR A 105 0.50 -5.20 4.23
N THR A 106 1.31 -6.03 3.55
CA THR A 106 2.77 -6.00 3.75
C THR A 106 3.39 -4.70 3.27
N LEU A 107 2.95 -4.16 2.13
CA LEU A 107 3.40 -2.85 1.66
C LEU A 107 3.06 -1.74 2.64
N LEU A 108 1.85 -1.75 3.20
CA LEU A 108 1.41 -0.77 4.19
C LEU A 108 2.32 -0.85 5.42
N VAL A 109 2.50 -2.03 6.00
CA VAL A 109 3.38 -2.23 7.16
C VAL A 109 4.83 -1.83 6.84
N GLU A 110 5.32 -2.02 5.63
CA GLU A 110 6.69 -1.64 5.28
C GLU A 110 6.85 -0.18 4.85
N SER A 111 5.76 0.59 4.69
CA SER A 111 5.82 1.96 4.13
C SER A 111 6.58 2.94 5.01
N TYR A 112 6.74 2.67 6.31
CA TYR A 112 7.53 3.49 7.23
C TYR A 112 9.03 3.16 7.24
N ASN A 113 9.46 2.08 6.56
CA ASN A 113 10.88 1.76 6.44
C ASN A 113 11.64 2.75 5.54
N ALA A 114 10.93 3.67 4.88
CA ALA A 114 11.54 4.77 4.12
C ALA A 114 12.37 5.71 5.02
N SER A 115 11.97 5.88 6.29
CA SER A 115 12.48 6.94 7.18
C SER A 115 13.66 6.50 8.06
N SER A 116 13.85 5.21 8.31
CA SER A 116 14.85 4.70 9.28
C SER A 116 16.29 4.69 8.77
N ASN A 117 16.50 4.79 7.46
CA ASN A 117 17.81 4.58 6.84
C ASN A 117 18.43 5.86 6.22
N GLN A 118 17.87 7.05 6.44
CA GLN A 118 18.39 8.28 5.85
C GLN A 118 18.77 9.35 6.89
N GLN A 119 20.02 9.78 6.80
CA GLN A 119 20.64 10.83 7.58
C GLN A 119 20.57 12.12 6.73
N GLY A 120 19.44 12.82 6.73
CA GLY A 120 19.26 14.06 5.95
C GLY A 120 17.81 14.56 5.85
N ASP A 121 17.67 15.85 5.52
CA ASP A 121 16.42 16.66 5.47
C ASP A 121 15.58 16.46 4.20
N GLU A 122 15.82 15.39 3.42
CA GLU A 122 15.03 15.10 2.22
C GLU A 122 13.76 14.32 2.60
N THR A 123 12.61 14.94 2.36
CA THR A 123 11.30 14.30 2.51
C THR A 123 11.14 13.18 1.48
N CYS A 124 11.58 11.97 1.85
CA CYS A 124 11.48 10.81 0.98
C CYS A 124 10.02 10.32 0.95
N ILE A 125 9.39 10.40 -0.23
CA ILE A 125 8.08 9.84 -0.49
C ILE A 125 8.21 8.32 -0.53
N SER A 126 7.52 7.60 0.37
CA SER A 126 7.47 6.13 0.37
C SER A 126 7.11 5.59 -1.01
N ARG A 127 7.97 4.71 -1.55
CA ARG A 127 7.73 4.00 -2.81
C ARG A 127 6.57 3.02 -2.65
N ASN A 128 6.41 2.44 -1.46
CA ASN A 128 5.28 1.57 -1.17
C ASN A 128 3.95 2.33 -1.28
N HIS A 129 3.85 3.59 -0.82
CA HIS A 129 2.65 4.41 -1.04
C HIS A 129 2.33 4.61 -2.50
N ALA A 130 3.33 4.87 -3.34
CA ALA A 130 3.13 4.99 -4.78
C ALA A 130 2.56 3.69 -5.39
N ARG A 131 3.09 2.54 -4.96
CA ARG A 131 2.61 1.21 -5.39
C ARG A 131 1.19 0.91 -4.92
N ILE A 132 0.88 1.18 -3.66
CA ILE A 132 -0.46 1.02 -3.07
C ILE A 132 -1.46 1.92 -3.82
N LYS A 133 -1.13 3.21 -4.01
CA LYS A 133 -1.97 4.13 -4.76
C LYS A 133 -2.24 3.62 -6.17
N GLY A 134 -1.20 3.20 -6.89
CA GLY A 134 -1.34 2.65 -8.25
C GLY A 134 -2.28 1.45 -8.31
N ALA A 135 -2.12 0.49 -7.39
CA ALA A 135 -2.95 -0.72 -7.33
C ALA A 135 -4.41 -0.44 -6.94
N ILE A 136 -4.64 0.52 -6.03
CA ILE A 136 -5.99 0.94 -5.66
C ILE A 136 -6.66 1.69 -6.82
N MET A 137 -5.92 2.56 -7.51
CA MET A 137 -6.45 3.34 -8.65
C MET A 137 -6.80 2.47 -9.86
N SER A 138 -6.13 1.33 -10.04
CA SER A 138 -6.42 0.39 -11.13
C SER A 138 -7.56 -0.58 -10.83
N SER A 139 -8.12 -0.57 -9.61
CA SER A 139 -9.17 -1.49 -9.16
C SER A 139 -10.44 -0.77 -8.71
N ASP A 140 -11.51 -1.53 -8.45
CA ASP A 140 -12.76 -1.02 -7.90
C ASP A 140 -12.78 -0.98 -6.35
N PHE A 141 -11.62 -1.20 -5.71
CA PHE A 141 -11.49 -1.46 -4.29
C PHE A 141 -12.14 -0.39 -3.39
N LEU A 142 -11.89 0.90 -3.66
CA LEU A 142 -12.48 2.02 -2.89
C LEU A 142 -13.88 2.45 -3.36
N ASN A 143 -14.36 1.86 -4.46
CA ASN A 143 -15.69 2.10 -5.02
C ASN A 143 -16.71 1.04 -4.58
N HIS A 144 -16.23 -0.12 -4.14
CA HIS A 144 -17.06 -1.23 -3.72
C HIS A 144 -17.83 -0.88 -2.44
N PRO A 145 -19.17 -0.94 -2.44
CA PRO A 145 -19.96 -0.73 -1.23
C PRO A 145 -19.73 -1.87 -0.24
N ILE A 146 -19.55 -1.55 1.04
CA ILE A 146 -19.59 -2.53 2.13
C ILE A 146 -21.03 -2.79 2.58
N PHE A 147 -21.94 -1.88 2.23
CA PHE A 147 -23.35 -1.88 2.61
C PHE A 147 -24.22 -1.59 1.38
N GLY A 148 -25.32 -2.32 1.22
CA GLY A 148 -26.38 -1.95 0.27
C GLY A 148 -26.43 -2.68 -1.08
N ASN A 149 -25.76 -3.82 -1.26
CA ASN A 149 -26.06 -4.71 -2.39
C ASN A 149 -26.79 -5.97 -1.90
N ASP A 150 -28.02 -6.11 -2.40
CA ASP A 150 -28.97 -7.23 -2.34
C ASP A 150 -28.86 -8.28 -1.22
N ALA A 151 -30.01 -8.49 -0.57
CA ALA A 151 -30.26 -9.32 0.61
C ALA A 151 -29.90 -10.82 0.54
N ASN A 152 -29.11 -11.28 -0.44
CA ASN A 152 -28.91 -12.70 -0.70
C ASN A 152 -27.49 -13.25 -0.48
N SER A 153 -26.50 -12.45 -0.11
CA SER A 153 -25.29 -12.96 0.58
C SER A 153 -24.45 -11.82 1.18
N ILE A 154 -24.69 -11.50 2.45
CA ILE A 154 -23.82 -10.63 3.23
C ILE A 154 -22.55 -11.43 3.57
N ILE A 155 -21.63 -11.57 2.61
CA ILE A 155 -20.28 -12.02 2.92
C ILE A 155 -19.61 -10.85 3.64
N MET A 156 -19.47 -10.97 4.97
CA MET A 156 -18.78 -9.98 5.77
C MET A 156 -17.33 -9.84 5.25
N PRO A 157 -16.86 -8.63 4.91
CA PRO A 157 -15.48 -8.44 4.50
C PRO A 157 -14.51 -8.82 5.60
N SER A 158 -13.34 -9.31 5.20
CA SER A 158 -12.27 -9.68 6.10
C SER A 158 -11.68 -8.46 6.81
N ARG A 159 -11.07 -8.71 7.98
CA ARG A 159 -10.36 -7.66 8.73
C ARG A 159 -9.26 -6.97 7.89
N PRO A 160 -8.43 -7.68 7.10
CA PRO A 160 -7.48 -7.04 6.16
C PRO A 160 -8.15 -6.14 5.12
N TYR A 161 -9.30 -6.54 4.56
CA TYR A 161 -10.05 -5.71 3.62
C TYR A 161 -10.48 -4.38 4.27
N LEU A 162 -11.14 -4.47 5.43
CA LEU A 162 -11.62 -3.30 6.17
C LEU A 162 -10.46 -2.40 6.59
N ALA A 163 -9.38 -2.97 7.14
CA ALA A 163 -8.19 -2.23 7.55
C ALA A 163 -7.55 -1.50 6.37
N THR A 164 -7.35 -2.19 5.25
CA THR A 164 -6.74 -1.60 4.04
C THR A 164 -7.60 -0.46 3.49
N GLN A 165 -8.93 -0.61 3.46
CA GLN A 165 -9.85 0.47 3.10
C GLN A 165 -9.74 1.68 4.04
N LEU A 166 -9.61 1.44 5.34
CA LEU A 166 -9.46 2.51 6.33
C LEU A 166 -8.11 3.23 6.20
N VAL A 167 -7.01 2.52 6.02
CA VAL A 167 -5.70 3.16 5.83
C VAL A 167 -5.65 3.95 4.52
N ALA A 168 -6.32 3.47 3.46
CA ALA A 168 -6.43 4.17 2.18
C ALA A 168 -7.44 5.34 2.18
N THR A 169 -7.92 5.78 3.35
CA THR A 169 -8.89 6.90 3.44
C THR A 169 -8.37 8.18 2.83
N TYR A 170 -7.06 8.48 2.96
CA TYR A 170 -6.45 9.67 2.36
C TYR A 170 -6.63 9.72 0.83
N LEU A 171 -6.64 8.56 0.15
CA LEU A 171 -6.96 8.47 -1.27
C LEU A 171 -8.46 8.65 -1.50
N ALA A 172 -9.29 8.01 -0.67
CA ALA A 172 -10.74 8.02 -0.81
C ALA A 172 -11.37 9.42 -0.68
N ILE A 173 -10.70 10.35 0.01
CA ILE A 173 -11.13 11.73 0.20
C ILE A 173 -10.33 12.76 -0.60
N ASP A 174 -9.32 12.34 -1.37
CA ASP A 174 -8.58 13.25 -2.25
C ASP A 174 -9.48 13.72 -3.39
N LEU A 175 -9.81 15.02 -3.41
CA LEU A 175 -10.70 15.62 -4.42
C LEU A 175 -10.18 15.52 -5.86
N ARG A 176 -8.89 15.23 -6.05
CA ARG A 176 -8.32 14.98 -7.39
C ARG A 176 -8.63 13.58 -7.91
N LEU A 177 -9.04 12.68 -7.01
CA LEU A 177 -9.38 11.30 -7.31
C LEU A 177 -10.90 11.14 -7.30
N SER A 178 -11.44 10.48 -8.32
CA SER A 178 -12.88 10.25 -8.43
C SER A 178 -13.24 8.86 -7.91
N PHE A 179 -13.71 8.79 -6.68
CA PHE A 179 -14.27 7.58 -6.10
C PHE A 179 -15.77 7.72 -5.83
N ARG A 180 -16.53 6.65 -6.05
CA ARG A 180 -17.96 6.53 -5.76
C ARG A 180 -18.26 6.93 -4.32
N SER A 181 -19.29 7.75 -4.12
CA SER A 181 -19.73 8.20 -2.80
C SER A 181 -21.24 8.39 -2.74
N LEU A 182 -21.96 7.29 -2.50
CA LEU A 182 -23.42 7.27 -2.45
C LEU A 182 -23.93 7.27 -1.01
N ARG A 183 -25.15 7.77 -0.81
CA ARG A 183 -25.83 7.75 0.50
C ARG A 183 -26.03 6.33 1.02
N THR A 184 -26.17 5.37 0.11
CA THR A 184 -26.33 3.94 0.41
C THR A 184 -25.04 3.25 0.83
N ASP A 185 -23.88 3.94 0.84
CA ASP A 185 -22.59 3.33 1.22
C ASP A 185 -22.37 3.28 2.74
N TYR A 186 -23.32 3.81 3.54
CA TYR A 186 -23.30 3.76 4.99
C TYR A 186 -24.71 3.77 5.61
N ASP A 187 -24.85 3.22 6.83
CA ASP A 187 -26.05 3.30 7.64
C ASP A 187 -25.86 4.33 8.76
N LEU A 188 -26.77 5.32 8.84
CA LEU A 188 -26.76 6.33 9.91
C LEU A 188 -26.98 5.73 11.29
N LYS A 189 -27.72 4.62 11.40
CA LYS A 189 -27.87 3.93 12.67
C LYS A 189 -26.53 3.44 13.19
N VAL A 190 -25.65 2.95 12.31
CA VAL A 190 -24.30 2.47 12.63
C VAL A 190 -23.34 3.63 12.94
N VAL A 191 -23.42 4.70 12.14
CA VAL A 191 -22.60 5.92 12.34
C VAL A 191 -22.92 6.59 13.69
N TYR A 192 -24.20 6.69 14.03
CA TYR A 192 -24.67 7.32 15.27
C TYR A 192 -25.06 6.29 16.34
N ILE A 193 -24.41 5.12 16.40
CA ILE A 193 -24.54 4.23 17.57
C ILE A 193 -23.92 4.96 18.78
N CYS A 194 -24.72 5.81 19.41
CA CYS A 194 -24.53 6.36 20.73
C CYS A 194 -25.28 5.43 21.68
N ASP A 195 -24.72 4.26 21.96
CA ASP A 195 -25.32 3.37 22.93
C ASP A 195 -25.00 3.89 24.33
N SER A 196 -25.93 4.61 24.96
CA SER A 196 -25.81 5.06 26.34
C SER A 196 -25.71 3.90 27.35
N THR A 197 -25.93 2.65 26.90
CA THR A 197 -25.89 1.45 27.74
C THR A 197 -24.60 0.63 27.60
N ARG A 198 -23.75 0.94 26.61
CA ARG A 198 -22.42 0.32 26.48
C ARG A 198 -21.38 1.39 26.78
N PRO A 199 -20.41 1.15 27.69
CA PRO A 199 -19.27 2.06 27.78
C PRO A 199 -18.69 2.18 26.38
N PHE A 200 -18.46 3.41 25.90
CA PHE A 200 -17.80 3.67 24.63
C PHE A 200 -16.66 2.67 24.50
N ARG A 201 -16.73 1.75 23.52
CA ARG A 201 -15.55 0.97 23.12
C ARG A 201 -14.55 2.01 22.72
N ARG A 202 -13.59 2.28 23.59
CA ARG A 202 -12.66 3.36 23.33
C ARG A 202 -11.92 2.92 22.09
N ILE A 203 -11.77 3.83 21.13
CA ILE A 203 -10.74 3.70 20.10
C ILE A 203 -9.39 4.00 20.77
N THR A 204 -9.13 3.40 21.93
CA THR A 204 -7.84 3.37 22.57
C THR A 204 -7.42 1.93 22.45
N ALA A 205 -6.37 1.69 21.67
CA ALA A 205 -5.58 0.47 21.81
C ALA A 205 -4.99 0.47 23.22
N SER A 206 -5.79 0.03 24.19
CA SER A 206 -5.29 -0.47 25.47
C SER A 206 -4.59 -1.79 25.18
N ASP A 207 -3.61 -2.15 26.00
CA ASP A 207 -2.94 -3.46 25.94
C ASP A 207 -3.91 -4.64 26.23
N ASP A 208 -5.15 -4.33 26.64
CA ASP A 208 -6.26 -5.26 26.72
C ASP A 208 -6.97 -5.35 25.35
N GLU A 209 -7.30 -6.56 24.94
CA GLU A 209 -7.87 -7.00 23.65
C GLU A 209 -9.24 -6.37 23.25
N GLU A 210 -9.44 -5.06 23.44
CA GLU A 210 -10.57 -4.33 22.86
C GLU A 210 -10.37 -4.22 21.34
N GLU A 211 -10.96 -5.18 20.64
CA GLU A 211 -10.95 -5.24 19.18
C GLU A 211 -11.60 -3.97 18.59
N ILE A 212 -10.78 -3.14 17.95
CA ILE A 212 -11.26 -1.99 17.16
C ILE A 212 -12.27 -2.48 16.13
N ASP A 213 -13.48 -1.90 16.16
CA ASP A 213 -14.56 -2.20 15.22
C ASP A 213 -14.30 -1.51 13.87
N LEU A 214 -13.57 -2.19 13.00
CA LEU A 214 -13.24 -1.69 11.67
C LEU A 214 -14.49 -1.52 10.78
N TYR A 215 -15.55 -2.28 11.04
CA TYR A 215 -16.79 -2.19 10.28
C TYR A 215 -17.51 -0.88 10.57
N GLN A 216 -17.69 -0.54 11.86
CA GLN A 216 -18.25 0.74 12.27
C GLN A 216 -17.39 1.92 11.77
N LEU A 217 -16.06 1.83 11.90
CA LEU A 217 -15.16 2.88 11.42
C LEU A 217 -15.31 3.13 9.92
N LEU A 218 -15.56 2.08 9.13
CA LEU A 218 -15.71 2.23 7.68
C LEU A 218 -17.05 2.88 7.30
N HIS A 219 -18.11 2.64 8.08
CA HIS A 219 -19.35 3.40 7.98
C HIS A 219 -19.14 4.89 8.27
N ILE A 220 -18.44 5.21 9.36
CA ILE A 220 -18.09 6.59 9.73
C ILE A 220 -17.25 7.24 8.62
N ARG A 221 -16.25 6.51 8.09
CA ARG A 221 -15.41 6.98 6.99
C ARG A 221 -16.21 7.27 5.72
N ASN A 222 -17.16 6.40 5.35
CA ASN A 222 -17.99 6.60 4.16
C ASN A 222 -18.98 7.76 4.32
N PHE A 223 -19.52 7.97 5.53
CA PHE A 223 -20.29 9.15 5.88
C PHE A 223 -19.47 10.42 5.62
N TRP A 224 -18.28 10.53 6.22
CA TRP A 224 -17.43 11.71 6.04
C TRP A 224 -16.94 11.88 4.61
N LYS A 225 -16.57 10.79 3.93
CA LYS A 225 -16.20 10.82 2.50
C LYS A 225 -17.28 11.53 1.69
N ARG A 226 -18.55 11.15 1.85
CA ARG A 226 -19.66 11.77 1.13
C ARG A 226 -19.80 13.26 1.44
N HIS A 227 -19.82 13.62 2.72
CA HIS A 227 -19.97 15.01 3.12
C HIS A 227 -18.79 15.92 2.70
N LEU A 228 -17.59 15.35 2.52
CA LEU A 228 -16.39 16.07 2.12
C LEU A 228 -16.17 16.12 0.61
N THR A 229 -16.54 15.07 -0.13
CA THR A 229 -16.20 14.94 -1.56
C THR A 229 -17.38 15.09 -2.52
N ASN A 230 -18.63 14.93 -2.04
CA ASN A 230 -19.80 15.02 -2.90
C ASN A 230 -20.35 16.47 -2.94
N PRO A 231 -20.33 17.15 -4.10
CA PRO A 231 -20.87 18.51 -4.24
C PRO A 231 -22.39 18.58 -4.07
N ASP A 232 -23.13 17.51 -4.34
CA ASP A 232 -24.59 17.49 -4.23
C ASP A 232 -25.06 17.42 -2.77
N GLU A 233 -24.23 16.86 -1.88
CA GLU A 233 -24.49 16.84 -0.44
C GLU A 233 -24.26 18.24 0.17
N ASP A 234 -23.27 18.99 -0.35
CA ASP A 234 -22.88 20.38 -0.02
C ASP A 234 -22.82 20.75 1.48
N THR A 235 -22.69 19.77 2.39
CA THR A 235 -22.59 20.05 3.82
C THR A 235 -21.20 20.58 4.18
N PHE A 236 -20.14 19.88 3.77
CA PHE A 236 -18.75 20.23 4.07
C PHE A 236 -17.86 20.33 2.82
N TYR A 237 -18.42 20.02 1.65
CA TYR A 237 -17.70 19.99 0.37
C TYR A 237 -16.96 21.30 0.08
N ARG A 238 -17.65 22.45 0.12
CA ARG A 238 -17.03 23.76 -0.19
C ARG A 238 -15.88 24.09 0.75
N SER A 239 -16.08 23.89 2.05
CA SER A 239 -15.06 24.18 3.04
C SER A 239 -13.85 23.27 2.87
N TYR A 240 -14.06 21.99 2.61
CA TYR A 240 -12.99 21.04 2.34
C TYR A 240 -12.25 21.34 1.02
N ARG A 241 -12.98 21.71 -0.04
CA ARG A 241 -12.42 22.13 -1.33
C ARG A 241 -11.58 23.40 -1.21
N ASN A 242 -11.98 24.34 -0.37
CA ASN A 242 -11.26 25.60 -0.15
C ASN A 242 -10.08 25.46 0.83
N MET A 243 -9.98 24.33 1.54
CA MET A 243 -8.86 24.05 2.43
C MET A 243 -7.55 23.92 1.60
N PRO A 244 -6.46 24.61 2.00
CA PRO A 244 -5.15 24.44 1.38
C PRO A 244 -4.72 22.97 1.35
N GLU A 245 -4.10 22.53 0.24
CA GLU A 245 -3.73 21.11 0.05
C GLU A 245 -2.79 20.60 1.15
N ILE A 246 -1.90 21.45 1.66
CA ILE A 246 -0.98 21.10 2.76
C ILE A 246 -1.71 20.73 4.06
N LEU A 247 -2.93 21.23 4.26
CA LEU A 247 -3.76 20.98 5.44
C LEU A 247 -4.77 19.84 5.23
N ARG A 248 -4.90 19.33 4.00
CA ARG A 248 -5.78 18.19 3.74
C ARG A 248 -5.14 16.91 4.27
N PRO A 249 -5.96 15.91 4.65
CA PRO A 249 -5.44 14.61 5.05
C PRO A 249 -4.48 14.03 4.01
N LYS A 250 -3.30 13.64 4.48
CA LYS A 250 -2.28 12.96 3.68
C LYS A 250 -2.16 11.51 4.12
N GLY A 251 -1.43 10.73 3.34
CA GLY A 251 -0.95 9.44 3.83
C GLY A 251 -0.10 9.66 5.09
N TRP A 252 -0.10 8.68 5.97
CA TRP A 252 0.94 8.54 6.99
C TRP A 252 2.36 8.67 6.40
N GLU A 253 3.25 9.35 7.11
CA GLU A 253 4.65 9.57 6.69
C GLU A 253 5.66 9.04 7.72
N GLU A 254 5.18 8.66 8.91
CA GLU A 254 5.99 8.16 10.02
C GLU A 254 5.48 6.80 10.53
N GLY A 255 6.39 6.02 11.13
CA GLY A 255 6.07 4.73 11.73
C GLY A 255 5.13 4.85 12.94
N PHE A 256 4.30 3.82 13.13
CA PHE A 256 3.44 3.72 14.31
C PHE A 256 4.30 3.63 15.58
N GLY A 257 3.99 4.47 16.59
CA GLY A 257 4.71 4.50 17.87
C GLY A 257 5.52 5.78 18.10
N ASN A 258 5.80 6.55 17.05
CA ASN A 258 6.20 7.94 17.23
C ASN A 258 5.01 8.70 17.81
N LYS A 259 5.18 9.29 19.00
CA LYS A 259 4.19 10.19 19.61
C LYS A 259 4.13 11.48 18.81
N THR A 260 3.59 11.42 17.60
CA THR A 260 3.08 12.60 16.93
C THR A 260 1.95 13.13 17.81
N SER A 261 2.06 14.40 18.21
CA SER A 261 0.92 15.07 18.81
C SER A 261 -0.16 15.10 17.74
N PHE A 262 -1.15 14.21 17.85
CA PHE A 262 -2.35 14.32 17.03
C PHE A 262 -2.85 15.75 17.18
N GLY A 263 -2.96 16.47 16.07
CA GLY A 263 -3.44 17.84 16.11
C GLY A 263 -4.81 17.85 16.77
N ASN A 264 -4.96 18.57 17.88
CA ASN A 264 -6.24 18.73 18.58
C ASN A 264 -7.30 19.52 17.78
N ARG A 265 -7.03 19.75 16.49
CA ARG A 265 -7.82 20.58 15.59
C ARG A 265 -7.99 19.83 14.28
N TRP A 266 -9.12 19.14 14.16
CA TRP A 266 -9.68 18.97 12.83
C TRP A 266 -10.22 20.34 12.43
N LEU A 267 -9.47 21.06 11.58
CA LEU A 267 -9.81 22.41 11.17
C LEU A 267 -11.13 22.38 10.41
N GLY A 268 -12.23 22.73 11.07
CA GLY A 268 -13.44 23.05 10.35
C GLY A 268 -14.72 23.26 11.13
N TYR A 269 -15.01 22.52 12.20
CA TYR A 269 -16.38 22.53 12.75
C TYR A 269 -16.38 22.25 14.25
N TYR A 270 -16.76 23.28 15.02
CA TYR A 270 -17.29 23.17 16.39
C TYR A 270 -18.81 23.12 16.32
#